data_AF-A0A816FH98-F1
#
_entry.id   AF-A0A816FH98-F1
#
_cell.length_a   1.000
_cell.length_b   1.000
_cell.length_c   1.000
_cell.angle_alpha   90.00
_cell.angle_beta   90.00
_cell.angle_gamma   90.00
#
_symmetry.space_group_name_H-M   'P 1'
#
loop_
_entity.id
_entity.type
_entity.pdbx_description
1 polymer ?
#
loop_
_entity_poly.entity_id
_entity_poly.type
_entity_poly.pdbx_seq_one_letter_code
_entity_poly.pdbx_strand_id
1 'polypeptide(L)'
;MLGMAEYFKLQLFSQQSYIEIKLSQPEGSGVTSYVASSGTEIICCVDTSGSMAGSPIHNVCEVLRDIYQRTQKDHRLFTYNTQADTKRTLKILSEQKDDLKADGGTSFACIFNAIKDYLLQNSSSKKATTFIFMTDGQDNEPNGSQLKKSIEMLKLVLSAMKNSPPITFHVIGFGEVNDQFLNQIRTFGTRQGLFRYSTQSKELQNNFNDMFEYALNIREYIVKFSNGKTYTVNNIDNETIGFLTDDGDDLSAIKELSLTDDTKMTINFSLTQKQNARPIDLLRALNLVSP
;
A
#
# COMPACT_ATOMS: atom_id res chain seq x y z
N MET A 1 -37.81 3.37 -11.84
CA MET A 1 -37.31 2.14 -12.49
C MET A 1 -35.80 2.13 -12.27
N LEU A 2 -35.36 1.54 -11.16
CA LEU A 2 -33.97 1.56 -10.70
C LEU A 2 -33.23 0.40 -11.38
N GLY A 3 -32.20 0.73 -12.16
CA GLY A 3 -31.31 -0.25 -12.78
C GLY A 3 -30.61 -1.09 -11.72
N MET A 4 -30.67 -2.41 -11.90
CA MET A 4 -29.95 -3.37 -11.07
C MET A 4 -28.45 -3.15 -11.19
N ALA A 5 -27.76 -3.06 -10.06
CA ALA A 5 -26.30 -3.19 -10.02
C ALA A 5 -25.95 -4.62 -10.48
N GLU A 6 -25.35 -4.74 -11.67
CA GLU A 6 -24.67 -5.96 -12.09
C GLU A 6 -23.49 -6.20 -11.15
N TYR A 7 -23.67 -7.12 -10.20
CA TYR A 7 -22.59 -7.61 -9.37
C TYR A 7 -21.53 -8.25 -10.28
N PHE A 8 -20.28 -7.78 -10.15
CA PHE A 8 -19.09 -8.31 -10.83
C PHE A 8 -19.08 -9.84 -10.80
N LYS A 9 -19.47 -10.47 -11.91
CA LYS A 9 -19.29 -11.90 -12.14
C LYS A 9 -17.86 -12.09 -12.64
N LEU A 10 -16.90 -12.03 -11.72
CA LEU A 10 -15.52 -12.45 -11.99
C LEU A 10 -15.59 -13.94 -12.35
N GLN A 11 -15.50 -14.27 -13.64
CA GLN A 11 -15.14 -15.63 -14.09
C GLN A 11 -13.69 -15.85 -13.67
N LEU A 12 -13.51 -16.23 -12.39
CA LEU A 12 -12.23 -16.66 -11.90
C LEU A 12 -11.91 -18.01 -12.55
N PHE A 13 -10.69 -18.09 -13.06
CA PHE A 13 -10.11 -19.17 -13.85
C PHE A 13 -10.60 -20.54 -13.36
N SER A 14 -11.06 -21.39 -14.27
CA SER A 14 -11.72 -22.66 -13.97
C SER A 14 -10.81 -23.75 -13.37
N GLN A 15 -9.65 -23.37 -12.79
CA GLN A 15 -8.58 -24.28 -12.36
C GLN A 15 -7.83 -23.79 -11.11
N GLN A 16 -8.49 -23.10 -10.17
CA GLN A 16 -7.85 -22.63 -8.95
C GLN A 16 -8.57 -23.07 -7.68
N SER A 17 -7.79 -23.48 -6.68
CA SER A 17 -8.24 -23.88 -5.35
C SER A 17 -7.90 -22.81 -4.32
N TYR A 18 -8.79 -22.57 -3.36
CA TYR A 18 -8.54 -21.66 -2.23
C TYR A 18 -8.14 -22.44 -0.97
N ILE A 19 -7.04 -22.03 -0.36
CA ILE A 19 -6.53 -22.61 0.88
C ILE A 19 -6.52 -21.52 1.95
N GLU A 20 -7.10 -21.82 3.10
CA GLU A 20 -6.98 -20.99 4.29
C GLU A 20 -5.94 -21.61 5.24
N ILE A 21 -4.95 -20.82 5.62
CA ILE A 21 -3.93 -21.15 6.60
C ILE A 21 -4.25 -20.38 7.87
N LYS A 22 -4.60 -21.09 8.94
CA LYS A 22 -4.74 -20.51 10.27
C LYS A 22 -3.40 -20.51 10.98
N LEU A 23 -2.95 -19.34 11.41
CA LEU A 23 -1.73 -19.19 12.21
C LEU A 23 -2.04 -19.60 13.66
N SER A 24 -1.26 -20.53 14.20
CA SER A 24 -1.40 -20.94 15.59
C SER A 24 -0.62 -19.99 16.49
N GLN A 25 -1.29 -19.33 17.44
CA GLN A 25 -0.56 -18.63 18.50
C GLN A 25 0.17 -19.66 19.38
N PRO A 26 1.45 -19.43 19.74
CA PRO A 26 2.16 -20.33 20.64
C PRO A 26 1.49 -20.31 22.02
N GLU A 27 0.79 -21.41 22.35
CA GLU A 27 0.15 -21.61 23.64
C GLU A 27 1.20 -21.46 24.77
N GLY A 28 0.94 -20.56 25.71
CA GLY A 28 1.75 -20.38 26.92
C GLY A 28 2.84 -19.30 26.86
N SER A 29 3.06 -18.64 25.72
CA SER A 29 3.90 -17.43 25.70
C SER A 29 3.03 -16.21 26.00
N GLY A 30 3.05 -15.73 27.25
CA GLY A 30 2.43 -14.45 27.67
C GLY A 30 3.09 -13.21 27.04
N VAL A 31 3.77 -13.39 25.91
CA VAL A 31 4.50 -12.40 25.14
C VAL A 31 4.11 -12.62 23.67
N THR A 32 3.15 -11.84 23.19
CA THR A 32 2.88 -11.68 21.75
C THR A 32 4.02 -10.89 21.11
N SER A 33 5.25 -11.42 21.14
CA SER A 33 6.33 -10.88 20.32
C SER A 33 6.18 -11.49 18.92
N TYR A 34 5.14 -11.09 18.20
CA TYR A 34 5.24 -11.09 16.75
C TYR A 34 6.48 -10.27 16.43
N VAL A 35 7.46 -10.90 15.80
CA VAL A 35 8.71 -10.25 15.39
C VAL A 35 8.33 -8.94 14.75
N ALA A 36 8.78 -7.83 15.34
CA ALA A 36 8.55 -6.51 14.76
C ALA A 36 9.04 -6.61 13.32
N SER A 37 8.11 -6.48 12.36
CA SER A 37 8.47 -6.58 10.93
C SER A 37 9.68 -5.70 10.69
N SER A 38 10.58 -6.15 9.82
CA SER A 38 11.65 -5.27 9.35
C SER A 38 10.99 -4.09 8.66
N GLY A 39 10.76 -3.03 9.43
CA GLY A 39 9.59 -2.18 9.24
C GLY A 39 9.53 -1.56 7.86
N THR A 40 8.37 -1.67 7.22
CA THR A 40 8.04 -0.94 6.00
C THR A 40 8.35 0.55 6.19
N GLU A 41 9.12 1.12 5.27
CA GLU A 41 9.32 2.56 5.22
C GLU A 41 8.07 3.21 4.61
N ILE A 42 7.34 3.98 5.42
CA ILE A 42 6.17 4.73 4.95
C ILE A 42 6.57 6.17 4.69
N ILE A 43 6.23 6.67 3.50
CA ILE A 43 6.45 8.03 3.04
C ILE A 43 5.10 8.63 2.65
N CYS A 44 4.68 9.65 3.38
CA CYS A 44 3.45 10.37 3.09
C CYS A 44 3.72 11.44 2.03
N CYS A 45 3.00 11.43 0.91
CA CYS A 45 3.09 12.41 -0.15
C CYS A 45 1.85 13.31 -0.12
N VAL A 46 1.98 14.55 0.34
CA VAL A 46 0.87 15.48 0.55
C VAL A 46 0.90 16.60 -0.48
N ASP A 47 -0.19 16.74 -1.23
CA ASP A 47 -0.45 17.92 -2.04
C ASP A 47 -0.63 19.15 -1.13
N THR A 48 0.05 20.22 -1.47
CA THR A 48 0.03 21.52 -0.79
C THR A 48 -0.29 22.63 -1.78
N SER A 49 -0.94 22.31 -2.90
CA SER A 49 -1.44 23.28 -3.87
C SER A 49 -2.55 24.17 -3.28
N GLY A 50 -2.87 25.27 -3.97
CA GLY A 50 -3.87 26.22 -3.51
C GLY A 50 -5.29 25.64 -3.35
N SER A 51 -5.65 24.57 -4.07
CA SER A 51 -6.95 23.90 -3.91
C SER A 51 -7.10 23.26 -2.53
N MET A 52 -5.99 22.81 -1.96
CA MET A 52 -5.95 22.20 -0.62
C MET A 52 -6.22 23.20 0.51
N ALA A 53 -6.27 24.51 0.23
CA ALA A 53 -6.41 25.53 1.25
C ALA A 53 -7.72 25.41 2.06
N GLY A 54 -7.63 25.73 3.35
CA GLY A 54 -8.76 25.62 4.29
C GLY A 54 -8.91 24.22 4.86
N SER A 55 -10.12 23.68 4.83
CA SER A 55 -10.43 22.39 5.46
C SER A 55 -9.62 21.19 4.93
N PRO A 56 -9.34 21.04 3.62
CA PRO A 56 -8.65 19.85 3.13
C PRO A 56 -7.25 19.66 3.73
N ILE A 57 -6.38 20.67 3.64
CA ILE A 57 -5.02 20.60 4.21
C ILE A 57 -5.04 20.47 5.74
N HIS A 58 -6.01 21.13 6.40
CA HIS A 58 -6.19 21.02 7.85
C HIS A 58 -6.49 19.57 8.27
N ASN A 59 -7.47 18.93 7.61
CA ASN A 59 -7.83 17.53 7.89
C ASN A 59 -6.67 16.57 7.64
N VAL A 60 -5.89 16.79 6.57
CA VAL A 60 -4.68 16.01 6.29
C VAL A 60 -3.68 16.17 7.44
N CYS A 61 -3.43 17.40 7.89
CA CYS A 61 -2.52 17.66 9.00
C CYS A 61 -2.98 17.01 10.31
N GLU A 62 -4.27 17.10 10.64
CA GLU A 62 -4.84 16.44 11.83
C GLU A 62 -4.59 14.93 11.83
N VAL A 63 -4.86 14.28 10.70
CA VAL A 63 -4.67 12.83 10.56
C VAL A 63 -3.19 12.44 10.66
N LEU A 64 -2.30 13.19 10.01
CA LEU A 64 -0.87 12.94 10.08
C LEU A 64 -0.32 13.11 11.50
N ARG A 65 -0.84 14.09 12.26
CA ARG A 65 -0.49 14.27 13.68
C ARG A 65 -1.02 13.13 14.54
N ASP A 66 -2.28 12.73 14.35
CA ASP A 66 -2.87 11.58 15.05
C ASP A 66 -2.04 10.30 14.84
N ILE A 67 -1.59 10.06 13.61
CA ILE A 67 -0.73 8.91 13.31
C ILE A 67 0.60 8.97 14.02
N TYR A 68 1.25 10.13 14.04
CA TYR A 68 2.48 10.28 14.78
C TYR A 68 2.24 10.04 16.29
N GLN A 69 1.13 10.55 16.82
CA GLN A 69 0.76 10.37 18.23
C GLN A 69 0.46 8.91 18.57
N ARG A 70 -0.22 8.16 17.69
CA ARG A 70 -0.53 6.74 17.90
C ARG A 70 0.68 5.84 17.74
N THR A 71 1.50 6.09 16.73
CA THR A 71 2.62 5.18 16.38
C THR A 71 3.94 5.55 17.04
N GLN A 72 4.12 6.81 17.43
CA GLN A 72 5.39 7.38 17.92
C GLN A 72 6.57 7.15 16.94
N LYS A 73 6.26 6.89 15.65
CA LYS A 73 7.24 6.66 14.59
C LYS A 73 7.37 7.89 13.71
N ASP A 74 8.60 8.33 13.50
CA ASP A 74 8.87 9.46 12.63
C ASP A 74 8.92 9.02 11.16
N HIS A 75 7.81 9.18 10.46
CA HIS A 75 7.69 8.87 9.04
C HIS A 75 8.08 10.08 8.17
N ARG A 76 8.65 9.83 6.99
CA ARG A 76 8.97 10.90 6.04
C ARG A 76 7.70 11.52 5.47
N LEU A 77 7.75 12.82 5.25
CA LEU A 77 6.66 13.60 4.67
C LEU A 77 7.20 14.37 3.47
N PHE A 78 6.74 14.00 2.28
CA PHE A 78 7.00 14.72 1.05
C PHE A 78 5.81 15.63 0.78
N THR A 79 6.00 16.93 0.87
CA THR A 79 4.97 17.90 0.47
C THR A 79 5.25 18.39 -0.94
N TYR A 80 4.22 18.60 -1.73
CA TYR A 80 4.41 19.10 -3.09
C TYR A 80 3.33 20.08 -3.54
N ASN A 81 3.73 21.03 -4.36
CA ASN A 81 2.86 21.89 -5.14
C ASN A 81 3.48 22.01 -6.55
N THR A 82 4.05 23.17 -6.90
CA THR A 82 4.92 23.35 -8.06
C THR A 82 6.34 22.83 -7.82
N GLN A 83 6.72 22.62 -6.56
CA GLN A 83 7.98 22.02 -6.14
C GLN A 83 7.73 20.96 -5.07
N ALA A 84 8.66 20.02 -4.92
CA ALA A 84 8.60 19.00 -3.86
C ALA A 84 9.59 19.33 -2.75
N ASP A 85 9.14 19.27 -1.49
CA ASP A 85 9.97 19.33 -0.29
C ASP A 85 9.99 17.94 0.37
N THR A 86 11.17 17.31 0.37
CA THR A 86 11.41 15.96 0.90
C THR A 86 12.10 15.94 2.25
N LYS A 87 12.31 17.11 2.87
CA LYS A 87 13.08 17.26 4.12
C LYS A 87 12.20 17.15 5.37
N ARG A 88 10.88 17.10 5.22
CA ARG A 88 9.92 17.08 6.33
C ARG A 88 9.66 15.67 6.85
N THR A 89 9.21 15.62 8.09
CA THR A 89 8.78 14.39 8.75
C THR A 89 7.51 14.63 9.57
N LEU A 90 6.80 13.56 9.94
CA LEU A 90 5.57 13.68 10.74
C LEU A 90 5.84 14.23 12.14
N LYS A 91 7.01 13.95 12.72
CA LYS A 91 7.42 14.52 14.00
C LYS A 91 7.46 16.04 13.94
N ILE A 92 8.11 16.61 12.92
CA ILE A 92 8.22 18.06 12.74
C ILE A 92 6.82 18.70 12.63
N LEU A 93 5.92 18.09 11.84
CA LEU A 93 4.55 18.57 11.69
C LEU A 93 3.75 18.51 13.02
N SER A 94 3.99 17.48 13.84
CA SER A 94 3.30 17.30 15.12
C SER A 94 3.82 18.23 16.22
N GLU A 95 5.13 18.45 16.29
CA GLU A 95 5.76 19.32 17.29
C GLU A 95 5.48 20.81 17.04
N GLN A 96 5.46 21.24 15.77
CA GLN A 96 5.26 22.65 15.42
C GLN A 96 3.82 23.13 15.59
N LYS A 97 2.84 22.22 15.61
CA LYS A 97 1.38 22.51 15.67
C LYS A 97 0.83 23.43 14.57
N ASP A 98 1.68 23.92 13.67
CA ASP A 98 1.28 24.66 12.48
C ASP A 98 0.88 23.68 11.38
N ASP A 99 -0.19 23.99 10.66
CA ASP A 99 -0.59 23.26 9.47
C ASP A 99 0.37 23.55 8.31
N LEU A 100 0.42 22.60 7.37
CA LEU A 100 1.07 22.83 6.09
C LEU A 100 0.40 24.00 5.37
N LYS A 101 1.20 24.85 4.72
CA LYS A 101 0.68 25.96 3.92
C LYS A 101 0.32 25.46 2.54
N ALA A 102 -0.92 25.70 2.15
CA ALA A 102 -1.43 25.39 0.83
C ALA A 102 -1.29 26.61 -0.09
N ASP A 103 -0.49 26.49 -1.15
CA ASP A 103 -0.28 27.54 -2.14
C ASP A 103 0.21 26.99 -3.51
N GLY A 104 0.14 27.83 -4.54
CA GLY A 104 0.61 27.48 -5.88
C GLY A 104 -0.28 26.47 -6.63
N GLY A 105 0.24 25.94 -7.73
CA GLY A 105 -0.42 24.90 -8.53
C GLY A 105 0.07 23.50 -8.17
N THR A 106 -0.66 22.48 -8.62
CA THR A 106 -0.28 21.07 -8.47
C THR A 106 0.64 20.63 -9.63
N SER A 107 1.82 20.09 -9.32
CA SER A 107 2.71 19.42 -10.26
C SER A 107 3.02 18.01 -9.79
N PHE A 108 2.39 17.01 -10.39
CA PHE A 108 2.72 15.61 -10.14
C PHE A 108 4.12 15.27 -10.67
N ALA A 109 4.61 15.99 -11.67
CA ALA A 109 5.95 15.79 -12.20
C ALA A 109 7.04 16.07 -11.16
N CYS A 110 6.89 17.09 -10.32
CA CYS A 110 7.89 17.43 -9.31
C CYS A 110 7.99 16.33 -8.23
N ILE A 111 6.85 15.80 -7.76
CA ILE A 111 6.83 14.75 -6.75
C ILE A 111 7.31 13.41 -7.32
N PHE A 112 7.00 13.05 -8.56
CA PHE A 112 7.54 11.83 -9.17
C PHE A 112 9.05 11.90 -9.38
N ASN A 113 9.59 13.07 -9.73
CA ASN A 113 11.04 13.27 -9.79
C ASN A 113 11.68 13.13 -8.40
N ALA A 114 11.08 13.72 -7.37
CA ALA A 114 11.56 13.61 -5.99
C ALA A 114 11.54 12.16 -5.49
N ILE A 115 10.50 11.38 -5.80
CA ILE A 115 10.42 9.95 -5.49
C ILE A 115 11.48 9.16 -6.25
N LYS A 116 11.66 9.42 -7.54
CA LYS A 116 12.70 8.78 -8.35
C LYS A 116 14.09 9.04 -7.76
N ASP A 117 14.40 10.29 -7.40
CA ASP A 117 15.68 10.65 -6.79
C ASP A 117 15.85 9.99 -5.41
N TYR A 118 14.77 9.93 -4.62
CA TYR A 118 14.73 9.23 -3.35
C TYR A 118 15.07 7.75 -3.49
N LEU A 119 14.42 7.06 -4.44
CA LEU A 119 14.65 5.64 -4.69
C LEU A 119 16.08 5.38 -5.16
N LEU A 120 16.65 6.22 -6.02
CA LEU A 120 18.04 6.07 -6.46
C LEU A 120 19.02 6.21 -5.29
N GLN A 121 18.81 7.20 -4.41
CA GLN A 121 19.64 7.43 -3.22
C GLN A 121 19.52 6.30 -2.20
N ASN A 122 18.36 5.64 -2.13
CA ASN A 122 18.07 4.57 -1.17
C ASN A 122 18.00 3.19 -1.86
N SER A 123 18.63 3.04 -3.02
CA SER A 123 18.59 1.80 -3.82
C SER A 123 19.20 0.58 -3.13
N SER A 124 20.05 0.79 -2.11
CA SER A 124 20.62 -0.26 -1.27
C SER A 124 19.76 -0.61 -0.04
N SER A 125 18.61 0.05 0.15
CA SER A 125 17.70 -0.22 1.26
C SER A 125 17.11 -1.62 1.13
N LYS A 126 17.11 -2.36 2.24
CA LYS A 126 16.47 -3.68 2.36
C LYS A 126 15.03 -3.61 2.87
N LYS A 127 14.46 -2.41 2.97
CA LYS A 127 13.10 -2.22 3.47
C LYS A 127 12.11 -2.05 2.33
N ALA A 128 10.95 -2.70 2.45
CA ALA A 128 9.80 -2.37 1.62
C ALA A 128 9.46 -0.88 1.80
N THR A 129 9.12 -0.19 0.72
CA THR A 129 8.82 1.24 0.73
C THR A 129 7.39 1.48 0.26
N THR A 130 6.64 2.25 1.03
CA THR A 130 5.24 2.55 0.75
C THR A 130 5.04 4.05 0.67
N PHE A 131 4.62 4.53 -0.50
CA PHE A 131 4.22 5.91 -0.71
C PHE A 131 2.70 6.04 -0.55
N ILE A 132 2.23 7.01 0.23
CA ILE A 132 0.80 7.30 0.41
C ILE A 132 0.52 8.71 -0.12
N PHE A 133 -0.09 8.80 -1.30
CA PHE A 133 -0.48 10.06 -1.93
C PHE A 133 -1.78 10.59 -1.36
N MET A 134 -1.84 11.90 -1.12
CA MET A 134 -3.02 12.64 -0.68
C MET A 134 -3.14 13.89 -1.54
N THR A 135 -4.24 14.03 -2.28
CA THR A 135 -4.42 15.16 -3.21
C THR A 135 -5.90 15.42 -3.48
N ASP A 136 -6.25 16.70 -3.64
CA ASP A 136 -7.50 17.16 -4.24
C ASP A 136 -7.34 17.76 -5.63
N GLY A 137 -6.11 17.77 -6.14
CA GLY A 137 -5.75 18.50 -7.34
C GLY A 137 -5.72 17.64 -8.59
N GLN A 138 -5.78 18.34 -9.73
CA GLN A 138 -5.39 17.82 -11.04
C GLN A 138 -4.05 18.43 -11.42
N ASP A 139 -3.29 17.74 -12.27
CA ASP A 139 -2.01 18.29 -12.73
C ASP A 139 -2.25 19.59 -13.53
N ASN A 140 -1.60 20.67 -13.13
CA ASN A 140 -1.78 21.99 -13.76
C ASN A 140 -0.83 22.21 -14.96
N GLU A 141 -0.20 21.15 -15.50
CA GLU A 141 0.70 21.28 -16.64
C GLU A 141 -0.06 21.40 -17.98
N PRO A 142 0.09 22.51 -18.73
CA PRO A 142 -0.71 22.77 -19.93
C PRO A 142 -0.59 21.71 -21.05
N ASN A 143 0.56 21.02 -21.11
CA ASN A 143 0.89 20.10 -22.20
C ASN A 143 1.15 18.65 -21.72
N GLY A 144 1.13 18.40 -20.41
CA GLY A 144 1.41 17.09 -19.79
C GLY A 144 2.76 16.43 -20.15
N SER A 145 3.65 17.13 -20.85
CA SER A 145 4.88 16.55 -21.39
C SER A 145 5.93 16.31 -20.31
N GLN A 146 6.01 17.18 -19.30
CA GLN A 146 6.91 16.98 -18.17
C GLN A 146 6.36 15.89 -17.24
N LEU A 147 5.05 15.89 -16.98
CA LEU A 147 4.37 14.80 -16.30
C LEU A 147 4.66 13.45 -16.95
N LYS A 148 4.41 13.31 -18.25
CA LYS A 148 4.66 12.06 -18.97
C LYS A 148 6.12 11.61 -18.85
N LYS A 149 7.07 12.53 -19.07
CA LYS A 149 8.50 12.24 -18.95
C LYS A 149 8.88 11.80 -17.53
N SER A 150 8.33 12.45 -16.49
CA SER A 150 8.61 12.09 -15.10
C SER A 150 8.08 10.70 -14.74
N ILE A 151 6.89 10.33 -15.23
CA ILE A 151 6.31 9.00 -15.06
C ILE A 151 7.16 7.93 -15.77
N GLU A 152 7.59 8.19 -17.01
CA GLU A 152 8.45 7.26 -17.77
C GLU A 152 9.79 7.04 -17.05
N MET A 153 10.42 8.10 -16.54
CA MET A 153 11.66 8.00 -15.77
C MET A 153 11.48 7.26 -14.45
N LEU A 154 10.39 7.50 -13.72
CA LEU A 154 10.07 6.78 -12.49
C LEU A 154 9.86 5.29 -12.77
N LYS A 155 9.07 4.94 -13.80
CA LYS A 155 8.85 3.55 -14.22
C LYS A 155 10.14 2.85 -14.63
N LEU A 156 11.04 3.56 -15.31
CA LEU A 156 12.36 3.02 -15.66
C LEU A 156 13.16 2.64 -14.40
N VAL A 157 13.23 3.53 -13.40
CA VAL A 157 13.90 3.23 -12.13
C VAL A 157 13.25 2.04 -11.42
N LEU A 158 11.93 2.00 -11.33
CA LEU A 158 11.20 0.89 -10.70
C LEU A 158 11.44 -0.44 -11.43
N SER A 159 11.53 -0.43 -12.75
CA SER A 159 11.85 -1.63 -13.55
C SER A 159 13.26 -2.16 -13.30
N ALA A 160 14.21 -1.31 -12.94
CA ALA A 160 15.57 -1.70 -12.57
C ALA A 160 15.62 -2.28 -11.13
N MET A 161 14.59 -2.03 -10.32
CA MET A 161 14.46 -2.44 -8.93
C MET A 161 13.61 -3.71 -8.74
N LYS A 162 13.41 -4.53 -9.78
CA LYS A 162 12.57 -5.74 -9.71
C LYS A 162 13.00 -6.76 -8.64
N ASN A 163 14.29 -6.79 -8.31
CA ASN A 163 14.84 -7.68 -7.27
C ASN A 163 15.03 -6.97 -5.91
N SER A 164 14.54 -5.74 -5.78
CA SER A 164 14.55 -4.97 -4.53
C SER A 164 13.28 -5.25 -3.72
N PRO A 165 13.26 -4.92 -2.41
CA PRO A 165 12.04 -5.00 -1.62
C PRO A 165 10.85 -4.28 -2.27
N PRO A 166 9.61 -4.70 -1.98
CA PRO A 166 8.43 -4.14 -2.63
C PRO A 166 8.31 -2.62 -2.48
N ILE A 167 7.94 -1.96 -3.57
CA ILE A 167 7.62 -0.53 -3.62
C ILE A 167 6.14 -0.41 -3.97
N THR A 168 5.36 0.18 -3.07
CA THR A 168 3.90 0.30 -3.20
C THR A 168 3.46 1.75 -3.21
N PHE A 169 2.50 2.07 -4.08
CA PHE A 169 1.89 3.40 -4.18
C PHE A 169 0.42 3.30 -3.78
N HIS A 170 0.07 3.89 -2.64
CA HIS A 170 -1.30 4.09 -2.21
C HIS A 170 -1.74 5.51 -2.55
N VAL A 171 -3.03 5.69 -2.84
CA VAL A 171 -3.56 6.98 -3.27
C VAL A 171 -4.90 7.27 -2.61
N ILE A 172 -5.00 8.46 -2.01
CA ILE A 172 -6.23 9.06 -1.48
C ILE A 172 -6.52 10.30 -2.32
N GLY A 173 -7.56 10.22 -3.14
CA GLY A 173 -8.14 11.38 -3.79
C GLY A 173 -9.29 11.94 -2.95
N PHE A 174 -9.45 13.26 -2.91
CA PHE A 174 -10.64 13.88 -2.34
C PHE A 174 -11.06 15.12 -3.13
N GLY A 175 -12.34 15.44 -3.18
CA GLY A 175 -12.84 16.55 -4.02
C GLY A 175 -12.78 16.24 -5.52
N GLU A 176 -12.78 17.25 -6.38
CA GLU A 176 -12.90 17.08 -7.84
C GLU A 176 -11.59 16.68 -8.53
N VAL A 177 -11.21 15.41 -8.38
CA VAL A 177 -9.95 14.86 -8.93
C VAL A 177 -10.14 14.06 -10.21
N ASN A 178 -9.02 13.85 -10.93
CA ASN A 178 -8.97 12.91 -12.04
C ASN A 178 -8.78 11.47 -11.50
N ASP A 179 -9.89 10.82 -11.17
CA ASP A 179 -9.92 9.46 -10.62
C ASP A 179 -9.17 8.44 -11.49
N GLN A 180 -9.25 8.56 -12.81
CA GLN A 180 -8.58 7.64 -13.72
C GLN A 180 -7.05 7.75 -13.59
N PHE A 181 -6.53 8.97 -13.51
CA PHE A 181 -5.10 9.20 -13.34
C PHE A 181 -4.63 8.76 -11.95
N LEU A 182 -5.36 9.11 -10.88
CA LEU A 182 -5.01 8.70 -9.51
C LEU A 182 -5.05 7.16 -9.35
N ASN A 183 -6.01 6.49 -9.97
CA ASN A 183 -6.08 5.04 -10.03
C ASN A 183 -4.96 4.40 -10.88
N GLN A 184 -4.30 5.15 -11.76
CA GLN A 184 -3.07 4.68 -12.43
C GLN A 184 -1.84 4.81 -11.51
N ILE A 185 -1.75 5.86 -10.68
CA ILE A 185 -0.59 6.05 -9.80
C ILE A 185 -0.38 4.84 -8.89
N ARG A 186 -1.46 4.24 -8.35
CA ARG A 186 -1.36 3.06 -7.48
C ARG A 186 -0.73 1.83 -8.15
N THR A 187 -0.61 1.82 -9.48
CA THR A 187 -0.02 0.72 -10.25
C THR A 187 1.43 0.99 -10.66
N PHE A 188 2.00 2.14 -10.29
CA PHE A 188 3.36 2.49 -10.69
C PHE A 188 4.42 1.63 -10.00
N GLY A 189 4.17 1.23 -8.76
CA GLY A 189 5.09 0.46 -7.93
C GLY A 189 5.45 -0.91 -8.50
N THR A 190 6.45 -1.55 -7.89
CA THR A 190 6.70 -2.99 -8.13
C THR A 190 5.57 -3.85 -7.57
N ARG A 191 4.72 -3.27 -6.72
CA ARG A 191 3.49 -3.85 -6.22
C ARG A 191 2.32 -2.88 -6.37
N GLN A 192 1.15 -3.42 -6.74
CA GLN A 192 -0.09 -2.66 -6.83
C GLN A 192 -0.57 -2.22 -5.44
N GLY A 193 -0.84 -0.93 -5.27
CA GLY A 193 -1.42 -0.39 -4.05
C GLY A 193 -2.93 -0.23 -4.12
N LEU A 194 -3.45 0.49 -3.14
CA LEU A 194 -4.87 0.81 -2.98
C LEU A 194 -5.17 2.22 -3.46
N PHE A 195 -6.36 2.40 -4.02
CA PHE A 195 -6.95 3.72 -4.24
C PHE A 195 -8.20 3.85 -3.38
N ARG A 196 -8.32 5.00 -2.73
CA ARG A 196 -9.50 5.43 -2.00
C ARG A 196 -9.87 6.82 -2.48
N TYR A 197 -11.16 7.03 -2.65
CA TYR A 197 -11.71 8.32 -3.01
C TYR A 197 -12.67 8.75 -1.90
N SER A 198 -12.60 10.03 -1.53
CA SER A 198 -13.42 10.59 -0.47
C SER A 198 -14.09 11.87 -0.93
N THR A 199 -15.42 11.91 -0.85
CA THR A 199 -16.18 13.13 -1.20
C THR A 199 -16.39 14.04 0.00
N GLN A 200 -16.20 13.53 1.22
CA GLN A 200 -16.48 14.23 2.47
C GLN A 200 -15.27 14.20 3.40
N SER A 201 -15.01 15.33 4.07
CA SER A 201 -13.90 15.46 5.03
C SER A 201 -13.89 14.40 6.14
N LYS A 202 -15.04 13.92 6.60
CA LYS A 202 -15.12 12.88 7.63
C LYS A 202 -14.69 11.50 7.11
N GLU A 203 -15.01 11.18 5.86
CA GLU A 203 -14.57 9.94 5.22
C GLU A 203 -13.06 9.95 4.97
N LEU A 204 -12.45 11.13 4.78
CA LEU A 204 -11.02 11.27 4.57
C LEU A 204 -10.21 10.72 5.76
N GLN A 205 -10.60 11.05 6.99
CA GLN A 205 -9.91 10.56 8.20
C GLN A 205 -9.97 9.02 8.29
N ASN A 206 -11.15 8.44 8.06
CA ASN A 206 -11.33 6.98 8.08
C ASN A 206 -10.52 6.29 6.97
N ASN A 207 -10.64 6.78 5.72
CA ASN A 207 -9.90 6.25 4.57
C ASN A 207 -8.39 6.31 4.79
N PHE A 208 -7.92 7.39 5.44
CA PHE A 208 -6.51 7.53 5.77
C PHE A 208 -6.09 6.52 6.84
N ASN A 209 -6.82 6.45 7.94
CA ASN A 209 -6.52 5.52 9.04
C ASN A 209 -6.49 4.07 8.54
N ASP A 210 -7.50 3.66 7.78
CA ASP A 210 -7.59 2.33 7.19
C ASP A 210 -6.37 2.05 6.29
N MET A 211 -5.95 3.02 5.48
CA MET A 211 -4.82 2.83 4.57
C MET A 211 -3.48 2.84 5.28
N PHE A 212 -3.33 3.65 6.31
CA PHE A 212 -2.11 3.67 7.11
C PHE A 212 -1.97 2.39 7.93
N GLU A 213 -3.05 1.93 8.54
CA GLU A 213 -3.10 0.64 9.24
C GLU A 213 -2.84 -0.52 8.28
N TYR A 214 -3.42 -0.49 7.08
CA TYR A 214 -3.09 -1.42 6.00
C TYR A 214 -1.59 -1.41 5.71
N ALA A 215 -1.00 -0.24 5.46
CA ALA A 215 0.42 -0.11 5.11
C ALA A 215 1.37 -0.55 6.23
N LEU A 216 1.00 -0.35 7.50
CA LEU A 216 1.78 -0.77 8.66
C LEU A 216 1.71 -2.28 8.91
N ASN A 217 0.52 -2.85 8.73
CA ASN A 217 0.22 -4.21 9.14
C ASN A 217 0.35 -5.20 8.00
N ILE A 218 0.51 -4.74 6.76
CA ILE A 218 0.72 -5.66 5.66
C ILE A 218 1.99 -6.49 5.88
N ARG A 219 1.82 -7.80 5.82
CA ARG A 219 2.89 -8.79 5.88
C ARG A 219 2.80 -9.63 4.63
N GLU A 220 3.95 -9.94 4.07
CA GLU A 220 4.03 -10.86 2.95
C GLU A 220 4.37 -12.25 3.48
N TYR A 221 3.50 -13.19 3.15
CA TYR A 221 3.58 -14.59 3.51
C TYR A 221 3.90 -15.40 2.26
N ILE A 222 4.88 -16.28 2.39
CA ILE A 222 5.28 -17.21 1.35
C ILE A 222 4.97 -18.62 1.82
N VAL A 223 4.20 -19.35 1.02
CA VAL A 223 4.01 -20.79 1.19
C VAL A 223 4.81 -21.54 0.12
N LYS A 224 5.65 -22.49 0.54
CA LYS A 224 6.46 -23.33 -0.35
C LYS A 224 5.99 -24.77 -0.31
N PHE A 225 5.71 -25.31 -1.48
CA PHE A 225 5.32 -26.70 -1.68
C PHE A 225 6.54 -27.60 -1.90
N SER A 226 6.37 -28.91 -1.67
CA SER A 226 7.43 -29.90 -1.74
C SER A 226 8.01 -30.06 -3.14
N ASN A 227 7.19 -29.76 -4.15
CA ASN A 227 7.53 -29.74 -5.58
C ASN A 227 8.28 -28.46 -6.01
N GLY A 228 8.56 -27.55 -5.07
CA GLY A 228 9.26 -26.29 -5.34
C GLY A 228 8.36 -25.13 -5.75
N LYS A 229 7.05 -25.35 -5.96
CA LYS A 229 6.12 -24.25 -6.21
C LYS A 229 6.04 -23.33 -5.00
N THR A 230 5.93 -22.04 -5.26
CA THR A 230 5.88 -21.01 -4.24
C THR A 230 4.71 -20.08 -4.52
N TYR A 231 3.91 -19.81 -3.51
CA TYR A 231 2.83 -18.83 -3.58
C TYR A 231 3.08 -17.75 -2.55
N THR A 232 2.90 -16.51 -2.97
CA THR A 232 3.10 -15.33 -2.12
C THR A 232 1.78 -14.61 -1.97
N VAL A 233 1.51 -14.15 -0.76
CA VAL A 233 0.27 -13.45 -0.42
C VAL A 233 0.57 -12.38 0.60
N ASN A 234 -0.07 -11.22 0.51
CA ASN A 234 0.12 -10.15 1.48
C ASN A 234 -1.09 -9.97 2.36
N ASN A 235 -0.98 -10.34 3.63
CA ASN A 235 -2.10 -10.31 4.52
C ASN A 235 -1.91 -9.27 5.62
N ILE A 236 -3.03 -8.68 6.03
CA ILE A 236 -3.12 -7.81 7.20
C ILE A 236 -3.51 -8.66 8.41
N ASP A 237 -4.29 -9.72 8.19
CA ASP A 237 -4.76 -10.59 9.24
C ASP A 237 -3.64 -11.53 9.71
N ASN A 238 -3.38 -11.51 11.01
CA ASN A 238 -2.41 -12.37 11.68
C ASN A 238 -3.04 -13.69 12.15
N GLU A 239 -4.32 -13.92 11.88
CA GLU A 239 -5.01 -15.16 12.24
C GLU A 239 -5.20 -16.09 11.04
N THR A 240 -5.71 -15.57 9.92
CA THR A 240 -6.05 -16.39 8.74
C THR A 240 -5.47 -15.84 7.45
N ILE A 241 -4.71 -16.65 6.71
CA ILE A 241 -4.13 -16.30 5.40
C ILE A 241 -4.75 -17.14 4.29
N GLY A 242 -5.25 -16.51 3.23
CA GLY A 242 -5.87 -17.20 2.11
C GLY A 242 -4.99 -17.22 0.85
N PHE A 243 -4.63 -18.39 0.34
CA PHE A 243 -3.89 -18.56 -0.91
C PHE A 243 -4.79 -19.07 -2.03
N LEU A 244 -4.54 -18.63 -3.27
CA LEU A 244 -5.05 -19.28 -4.48
C LEU A 244 -3.93 -20.15 -5.06
N THR A 245 -4.19 -21.43 -5.22
CA THR A 245 -3.25 -22.41 -5.79
C THR A 245 -3.84 -23.06 -7.02
N ASP A 246 -3.02 -23.82 -7.75
CA ASP A 246 -3.52 -24.54 -8.93
C ASP A 246 -4.37 -25.73 -8.46
N ASP A 247 -5.41 -26.05 -9.23
CA ASP A 247 -6.19 -27.25 -8.96
C ASP A 247 -5.32 -28.51 -9.07
N GLY A 248 -5.38 -29.34 -8.03
CA GLY A 248 -4.58 -30.56 -7.92
C GLY A 248 -3.25 -30.41 -7.18
N ASP A 249 -2.90 -29.22 -6.70
CA ASP A 249 -1.79 -29.09 -5.76
C ASP A 249 -2.08 -29.87 -4.47
N ASP A 250 -1.16 -30.75 -4.09
CA ASP A 250 -1.27 -31.56 -2.87
C ASP A 250 -1.00 -30.68 -1.64
N LEU A 251 -2.03 -30.42 -0.84
CA LEU A 251 -1.89 -29.59 0.36
C LEU A 251 -0.97 -30.22 1.41
N SER A 252 -0.87 -31.54 1.43
CA SER A 252 0.07 -32.24 2.32
C SER A 252 1.53 -32.02 1.90
N ALA A 253 1.76 -31.52 0.68
CA ALA A 253 3.07 -31.14 0.19
C ALA A 253 3.55 -29.77 0.69
N ILE A 254 2.75 -28.98 1.42
CA ILE A 254 3.23 -27.71 1.97
C ILE A 254 4.32 -27.99 3.01
N LYS A 255 5.55 -27.54 2.72
CA LYS A 255 6.73 -27.77 3.57
C LYS A 255 7.00 -26.63 4.54
N GLU A 256 6.72 -25.41 4.09
CA GLU A 256 7.17 -24.21 4.76
C GLU A 256 6.15 -23.09 4.55
N LEU A 257 5.83 -22.39 5.64
CA LEU A 257 5.23 -21.07 5.63
C LEU A 257 6.24 -20.12 6.28
N SER A 258 6.65 -19.09 5.54
CA SER A 258 7.60 -18.09 6.02
C SER A 258 7.12 -16.68 5.70
N LEU A 259 7.63 -15.71 6.47
CA LEU A 259 7.55 -14.29 6.18
C LEU A 259 8.76 -13.89 5.31
N THR A 260 8.62 -12.94 4.40
CA THR A 260 9.76 -12.46 3.60
C THR A 260 10.77 -11.63 4.39
N ASP A 261 10.37 -11.09 5.53
CA ASP A 261 11.30 -10.46 6.46
C ASP A 261 12.32 -11.52 6.91
N ASP A 262 13.61 -11.31 6.61
CA ASP A 262 14.82 -12.17 6.69
C ASP A 262 14.95 -13.17 7.87
N THR A 263 14.04 -13.14 8.84
CA THR A 263 13.85 -14.19 9.83
C THR A 263 13.21 -15.42 9.20
N LYS A 264 14.00 -16.50 9.05
CA LYS A 264 13.48 -17.87 8.87
C LYS A 264 12.67 -18.28 10.11
N MET A 265 11.50 -17.72 10.28
CA MET A 265 10.56 -18.12 11.31
C MET A 265 9.66 -19.18 10.69
N THR A 266 9.80 -20.42 11.15
CA THR A 266 8.83 -21.46 10.84
C THR A 266 7.58 -21.14 11.65
N ILE A 267 6.50 -20.78 10.96
CA ILE A 267 5.22 -20.50 11.59
C ILE A 267 4.48 -21.81 11.77
N ASN A 268 3.94 -22.08 12.96
CA ASN A 268 3.02 -23.19 13.15
C ASN A 268 1.67 -22.82 12.53
N PHE A 269 1.12 -23.69 11.68
CA PHE A 269 -0.14 -23.43 11.02
C PHE A 269 -0.99 -24.69 10.90
N SER A 270 -2.30 -24.48 10.74
CA SER A 270 -3.24 -25.52 10.32
C SER A 270 -3.87 -25.16 8.98
N LEU A 271 -4.01 -26.15 8.10
CA LEU A 271 -4.56 -26.00 6.76
C LEU A 271 -6.05 -26.32 6.75
N THR A 272 -6.85 -25.50 6.08
CA THR A 272 -8.25 -25.80 5.77
C THR A 272 -8.53 -25.47 4.30
N GLN A 273 -8.82 -26.49 3.50
CA GLN A 273 -9.30 -26.30 2.14
C GLN A 273 -10.79 -25.97 2.17
N LYS A 274 -11.20 -24.88 1.51
CA LYS A 274 -12.62 -24.56 1.34
C LYS A 274 -13.07 -24.96 -0.04
N GLN A 275 -13.95 -25.97 -0.13
CA GLN A 275 -14.51 -26.43 -1.41
C GLN A 275 -15.45 -25.40 -2.07
N ASN A 276 -15.98 -24.45 -1.31
CA ASN A 276 -16.86 -23.37 -1.79
C ASN A 276 -16.38 -22.01 -1.27
N ALA A 277 -15.24 -21.53 -1.76
CA ALA A 277 -14.75 -20.19 -1.40
C ALA A 277 -15.77 -19.12 -1.82
N ARG A 278 -16.11 -18.22 -0.90
CA ARG A 278 -17.03 -17.12 -1.20
C ARG A 278 -16.28 -16.05 -2.03
N PRO A 279 -16.99 -15.20 -2.79
CA PRO A 279 -16.36 -14.11 -3.53
C PRO A 279 -15.44 -13.21 -2.69
N ILE A 280 -15.76 -13.00 -1.41
CA ILE A 280 -14.91 -12.22 -0.48
C ILE A 280 -13.61 -12.95 -0.12
N ASP A 281 -13.65 -14.28 -0.02
CA ASP A 281 -12.46 -15.10 0.27
C ASP A 281 -11.53 -15.06 -0.96
N LEU A 282 -12.10 -15.07 -2.17
CA LEU A 282 -11.38 -14.87 -3.43
C LEU A 282 -10.80 -13.46 -3.54
N LEU A 283 -11.54 -12.40 -3.20
CA LEU A 283 -11.01 -11.03 -3.19
C LEU A 283 -9.84 -10.85 -2.21
N ARG A 284 -9.92 -11.51 -1.04
CA ARG A 284 -8.81 -11.53 -0.08
C ARG A 284 -7.57 -12.17 -0.70
N ALA A 285 -7.70 -13.27 -1.42
CA ALA A 285 -6.56 -13.93 -2.06
C ALA A 285 -6.10 -13.30 -3.39
N LEU A 286 -7.00 -12.65 -4.14
CA LEU A 286 -6.72 -12.04 -5.45
C LEU A 286 -5.96 -10.72 -5.38
N ASN A 287 -6.07 -9.98 -4.28
CA ASN A 287 -5.33 -8.72 -4.13
C ASN A 287 -3.80 -8.91 -4.07
N LEU A 288 -3.30 -10.15 -4.21
CA LEU A 288 -2.06 -10.59 -3.59
C LEU A 288 -1.19 -11.53 -4.44
N VAL A 289 -1.60 -11.86 -5.66
CA VAL A 289 -0.81 -12.72 -6.56
C VAL A 289 -0.05 -11.84 -7.55
N SER A 290 1.26 -11.69 -7.37
CA SER A 290 2.16 -11.51 -8.52
C SER A 290 2.64 -12.91 -8.91
N PRO A 291 2.57 -13.32 -10.18
CA PRO A 291 3.48 -14.36 -10.67
C PRO A 291 4.94 -13.91 -10.52
#